data_AF-A0A978SUD7-F1
#
_entry.id   AF-A0A978SUD7-F1
#
_cell.length_a   1.000
_cell.length_b   1.000
_cell.length_c   1.000
_cell.angle_alpha   90.00
_cell.angle_beta   90.00
_cell.angle_gamma   90.00
#
_symmetry.space_group_name_H-M   'P 1'
#
loop_
_entity.id
_entity.type
_entity.pdbx_description
1 polymer ?
#
loop_
_entity_poly.entity_id
_entity_poly.type
_entity_poly.pdbx_seq_one_letter_code
_entity_poly.pdbx_strand_id
1 'polypeptide(L)' 'MIALASAKNGDSGTVAALKTNDESTIRKLMAMGVIPGMPIVLEQRFPSYIIKVGKTRAAIDHEIAQTIYIQKLAS' A
#
# COMPACT_ATOMS: atom_id res chain seq x y z
N MET A 1 -12.28 -0.83 5.36
CA MET A 1 -10.88 -0.42 5.07
C MET A 1 -9.95 -1.04 6.09
N ILE A 2 -8.74 -1.45 5.67
CA ILE A 2 -7.69 -1.96 6.55
C ILE A 2 -6.35 -1.29 6.20
N ALA A 3 -5.43 -1.21 7.16
CA ALA A 3 -4.05 -0.83 6.84
C ALA A 3 -3.40 -1.95 6.01
N LEU A 4 -2.57 -1.58 5.03
CA LEU A 4 -1.86 -2.53 4.19
C LEU A 4 -0.94 -3.43 5.03
N ALA A 5 -0.36 -2.89 6.10
CA ALA A 5 0.41 -3.64 7.09
C ALA A 5 -0.35 -4.81 7.74
N SER A 6 -1.69 -4.77 7.76
CA SER A 6 -2.54 -5.83 8.32
C SER A 6 -3.01 -6.84 7.27
N ALA A 7 -2.81 -6.56 5.98
CA ALA A 7 -3.20 -7.45 4.89
C ALA A 7 -2.33 -8.72 4.84
N LYS A 8 -2.81 -9.75 4.15
CA LYS A 8 -2.11 -11.03 3.92
C LYS A 8 -1.44 -11.03 2.55
N ASN A 9 -0.46 -11.92 2.36
CA ASN A 9 0.12 -12.14 1.03
C ASN A 9 -0.98 -12.52 0.03
N GLY A 10 -0.97 -11.89 -1.14
CA GLY A 10 -1.98 -12.06 -2.18
C GLY A 10 -3.22 -11.18 -2.03
N ASP A 11 -3.40 -10.50 -0.89
CA ASP A 11 -4.53 -9.58 -0.72
C ASP A 11 -4.44 -8.43 -1.71
N SER A 12 -5.58 -8.08 -2.29
CA SER A 12 -5.72 -6.95 -3.21
C SER A 12 -6.82 -5.99 -2.74
N GLY A 13 -6.74 -4.77 -3.23
CA GLY A 13 -7.70 -3.73 -2.90
C GLY A 13 -7.49 -2.47 -3.70
N THR A 14 -8.27 -1.45 -3.37
CA THR A 14 -8.06 -0.10 -3.87
C THR A 14 -7.51 0.76 -2.75
N VAL A 15 -6.49 1.59 -3.03
CA VAL A 15 -5.99 2.58 -2.07
C VAL A 15 -7.14 3.52 -1.70
N ALA A 16 -7.51 3.53 -0.43
CA ALA A 16 -8.60 4.34 0.08
C ALA A 16 -8.10 5.67 0.64
N ALA A 17 -6.97 5.66 1.36
CA ALA A 17 -6.37 6.86 1.94
C ALA A 17 -4.90 6.62 2.31
N LEU A 18 -4.14 7.71 2.39
CA LEU A 18 -2.83 7.76 3.03
C LEU A 18 -2.99 8.49 4.37
N LYS A 19 -2.80 7.79 5.49
CA LYS A 19 -2.92 8.34 6.83
C LYS A 19 -1.55 8.66 7.41
N THR A 20 -1.01 9.81 7.02
CA THR A 20 0.21 10.38 7.59
C THR A 20 0.17 11.90 7.44
N ASN A 21 0.83 12.61 8.34
CA ASN A 21 1.04 14.07 8.23
C ASN A 21 2.41 14.41 7.62
N ASP A 22 3.23 13.41 7.30
CA ASP A 22 4.53 13.60 6.66
C ASP A 22 4.37 13.77 5.14
N GLU A 23 4.50 15.02 4.68
CA GLU A 23 4.46 15.35 3.25
C GLU A 23 5.50 14.60 2.41
N SER A 24 6.68 14.31 2.97
CA SER A 24 7.74 13.60 2.25
C SER A 24 7.29 12.18 1.94
N THR A 25 6.72 11.50 2.94
CA THR A 25 6.12 10.17 2.78
C THR A 25 4.98 10.18 1.75
N ILE A 26 4.08 11.18 1.81
CA ILE A 26 2.99 11.32 0.84
C ILE A 26 3.55 11.47 -0.58
N ARG A 27 4.51 12.38 -0.80
CA ARG A 27 5.14 12.60 -2.11
C ARG A 27 5.82 11.33 -2.64
N LYS A 28 6.54 10.62 -1.78
CA LYS A 28 7.20 9.34 -2.12
C LYS A 28 6.18 8.29 -2.55
N LEU A 29 5.09 8.12 -1.81
CA LEU A 29 4.00 7.19 -2.13
C LEU A 29 3.34 7.52 -3.46
N MET A 30 3.03 8.80 -3.69
CA MET A 30 2.45 9.25 -4.95
C MET A 30 3.39 9.02 -6.14
N ALA A 31 4.70 9.27 -5.98
CA ALA A 31 5.70 9.01 -7.01
C ALA A 31 5.81 7.51 -7.36
N MET A 32 5.52 6.61 -6.42
CA MET A 32 5.45 5.16 -6.65
C MET A 32 4.10 4.71 -7.25
N GLY A 33 3.13 5.63 -7.43
CA GLY A 33 1.79 5.35 -7.92
C GLY A 33 0.77 4.98 -6.84
N VAL A 34 1.16 5.01 -5.55
CA VAL A 34 0.27 4.73 -4.42
C VAL A 34 -0.59 5.97 -4.14
N ILE A 35 -1.72 6.09 -4.83
CA ILE A 35 -2.63 7.24 -4.78
C ILE A 35 -4.05 6.72 -4.53
N PRO A 36 -4.90 7.44 -3.76
CA PRO A 36 -6.31 7.07 -3.61
C PRO A 36 -7.01 6.77 -4.94
N GLY A 37 -7.74 5.66 -4.99
CA GLY A 37 -8.41 5.15 -6.19
C GLY A 37 -7.57 4.17 -7.02
N MET A 38 -6.27 4.00 -6.73
CA MET A 38 -5.43 3.05 -7.47
C MET A 38 -5.53 1.61 -6.92
N PRO A 39 -5.55 0.59 -7.80
CA PRO A 39 -5.48 -0.81 -7.38
C PRO A 39 -4.08 -1.13 -6.84
N ILE A 40 -4.06 -1.87 -5.73
CA ILE A 40 -2.84 -2.29 -5.05
C ILE A 40 -2.95 -3.76 -4.65
N VAL A 41 -1.84 -4.48 -4.75
CA VAL A 41 -1.70 -5.88 -4.32
C VAL A 41 -0.53 -5.98 -3.36
N LEU A 42 -0.72 -6.68 -2.23
CA LEU A 42 0.37 -7.06 -1.33
C LEU A 42 0.91 -8.43 -1.76
N GLU A 43 2.04 -8.44 -2.47
CA GLU A 43 2.63 -9.68 -2.99
C GLU A 43 3.47 -10.42 -1.94
N GLN A 44 4.09 -9.69 -1.02
CA GLN A 44 4.86 -10.25 0.10
C GLN A 44 4.74 -9.34 1.31
N ARG A 45 4.61 -9.92 2.50
CA ARG A 45 4.57 -9.22 3.80
C ARG A 45 5.87 -9.31 4.60
N PHE A 46 6.64 -10.38 4.42
CA PHE A 46 7.88 -10.65 5.18
C PHE A 46 8.93 -11.32 4.27
N PRO A 47 10.22 -10.96 4.38
CA PRO A 47 10.85 -10.03 5.34
C PRO A 47 10.62 -8.55 5.04
N SER A 48 10.05 -8.21 3.88
CA SER A 48 9.68 -6.85 3.48
C SER A 48 8.29 -6.82 2.87
N TYR A 49 7.65 -5.64 2.84
CA TYR A 49 6.35 -5.48 2.18
C TYR A 49 6.58 -5.18 0.70
N ILE A 50 6.29 -6.14 -0.18
CA ILE A 50 6.33 -5.94 -1.62
C ILE A 50 4.93 -5.63 -2.11
N ILE A 51 4.77 -4.44 -2.64
CA ILE A 51 3.51 -3.96 -3.21
C ILE A 51 3.61 -3.87 -4.72
N LYS A 52 2.48 -4.13 -5.38
CA LYS A 52 2.31 -3.88 -6.81
C LYS A 52 1.18 -2.89 -7.03
N VAL A 53 1.48 -1.82 -7.74
CA VAL A 53 0.53 -0.76 -8.10
C VAL A 53 0.68 -0.47 -9.58
N GLY A 54 -0.38 -0.73 -10.36
CA GLY A 54 -0.30 -0.69 -11.82
C GLY A 54 0.82 -1.60 -12.36
N LYS A 55 1.83 -0.99 -13.00
CA LYS A 55 3.02 -1.69 -13.55
C LYS A 55 4.25 -1.59 -12.63
N THR A 56 4.14 -0.88 -11.52
CA THR A 56 5.26 -0.63 -10.59
C THR A 56 5.24 -1.66 -9.47
N ARG A 57 6.42 -2.15 -9.11
CA ARG A 57 6.65 -3.01 -7.95
C ARG A 57 7.63 -2.31 -7.02
N ALA A 58 7.29 -2.20 -5.75
CA ALA A 58 8.12 -1.52 -4.76
C ALA A 58 8.19 -2.31 -3.45
N ALA A 59 9.37 -2.31 -2.83
CA ALA A 59 9.53 -2.74 -1.45
C ALA A 59 9.37 -1.53 -0.53
N ILE A 60 8.54 -1.69 0.50
CA ILE A 60 8.32 -0.70 1.55
C ILE A 60 8.54 -1.36 2.92
N ASP A 61 8.87 -0.53 3.90
CA ASP A 61 8.94 -0.94 5.30
C ASP A 61 7.54 -1.00 5.94
N HIS A 62 7.51 -1.46 7.18
CA HIS A 62 6.29 -1.60 7.96
C HIS A 62 5.62 -0.25 8.26
N GLU A 63 6.41 0.79 8.53
CA GLU A 63 5.91 2.12 8.91
C GLU A 63 5.14 2.73 7.73
N ILE A 64 5.72 2.68 6.53
CA ILE A 64 5.07 3.10 5.30
C ILE A 64 3.81 2.25 5.05
N ALA A 65 3.88 0.92 5.20
CA ALA A 65 2.73 0.04 5.00
C ALA A 65 1.58 0.31 5.99
N GLN A 66 1.86 0.82 7.20
CA GLN A 66 0.83 1.20 8.17
C GLN A 66 0.07 2.48 7.77
N THR A 67 0.71 3.38 7.00
CA THR A 67 0.07 4.62 6.53
C THR A 67 -0.88 4.39 5.36
N ILE A 68 -0.72 3.30 4.60
CA ILE A 68 -1.53 3.01 3.40
C ILE A 68 -2.79 2.26 3.83
N TYR A 69 -3.96 2.87 3.67
CA TYR A 69 -5.24 2.22 3.91
C TYR A 69 -5.88 1.78 2.61
N ILE A 70 -6.35 0.53 2.57
CA ILE A 70 -7.00 -0.06 1.40
C ILE A 70 -8.45 -0.42 1.69
N GLN A 71 -9.30 -0.25 0.69
CA GLN A 71 -10.55 -0.97 0.59
C GLN A 71 -10.25 -2.34 0.00
N LYS A 72 -10.09 -3.34 0.89
CA LYS A 72 -9.81 -4.72 0.50
C LYS A 72 -10.94 -5.27 -0.36
N LEU A 73 -10.58 -5.94 -1.46
CA LEU A 73 -11.49 -6.73 -2.25
C LEU A 73 -11.69 -8.07 -1.54
N ALA A 74 -12.94 -8.52 -1.40
CA ALA A 74 -13.24 -9.82 -0.83
C ALA A 74 -12.56 -10.90 -1.69
N SER A 75 -11.84 -11.81 -1.04
CA SER A 75 -11.19 -12.98 -1.65
C SER A 75 -11.97 -14.22 -1.28
#